data_AF-S0FQW1-F1
#
_entry.id   AF-S0FQW1-F1
#
_cell.length_a   1.000
_cell.length_b   1.000
_cell.length_c   1.000
_cell.angle_alpha   90.00
_cell.angle_beta   90.00
_cell.angle_gamma   90.00
#
_symmetry.space_group_name_H-M   'P 1'
#
loop_
_entity.id
_entity.type
_entity.pdbx_description
1 polymer ?
#
loop_
_entity_poly.entity_id
_entity_poly.type
_entity_poly.pdbx_seq_one_letter_code
_entity_poly.pdbx_strand_id
1 'polypeptide(L)'
;MAELIVNGGFETGSFPPWLVDNASITSLYRHSGNFSALLQSGISVIYQIVQGDFSSSSSFSAYLGKIGALPNPLTTITISYFNASFSFLGLGLVISIPPNTLPDASLGNWQLFTGTAVPAPPGTTMAIVSISKQGDPGTANVVVDDVSLMSGGVVPTGPTGVTGPTGPTGPTGPTGATGATGPAGPTGATGAVILGKHTAFQIRSA
;
A
#
# COMPACT_ATOMS: atom_id res chain seq x y z
N MET A 1 26.28 -13.55 1.90
CA MET A 1 25.34 -12.92 0.97
C MET A 1 25.53 -13.55 -0.40
N ALA A 2 24.46 -14.00 -1.02
CA ALA A 2 24.47 -14.55 -2.39
C ALA A 2 23.23 -14.04 -3.14
N GLU A 3 23.43 -13.70 -4.41
CA GLU A 3 22.34 -13.36 -5.33
C GLU A 3 21.49 -14.60 -5.59
N LEU A 4 20.17 -14.44 -5.50
CA LEU A 4 19.21 -15.52 -5.70
C LEU A 4 18.40 -15.35 -7.00
N ILE A 5 18.31 -14.14 -7.56
CA ILE A 5 17.69 -13.89 -8.86
C ILE A 5 18.68 -14.22 -9.97
N VAL A 6 18.28 -15.08 -10.89
CA VAL A 6 19.00 -15.36 -12.13
C VAL A 6 18.45 -14.49 -13.25
N ASN A 7 19.32 -13.94 -14.11
CA ASN A 7 18.91 -13.10 -15.26
C ASN A 7 18.05 -11.88 -14.86
N GLY A 8 18.43 -11.19 -13.77
CA GLY A 8 17.66 -10.07 -13.19
C GLY A 8 17.62 -8.78 -14.01
N GLY A 9 18.67 -8.53 -14.81
CA GLY A 9 18.70 -7.47 -15.83
C GLY A 9 18.37 -7.99 -17.24
N PHE A 10 17.81 -9.19 -17.37
CA PHE A 10 17.30 -9.75 -18.64
C PHE A 10 18.32 -9.89 -19.80
N GLU A 11 19.62 -9.77 -19.50
CA GLU A 11 20.73 -9.70 -20.47
C GLU A 11 20.90 -10.93 -21.38
N THR A 12 20.21 -12.04 -21.11
CA THR A 12 20.15 -13.18 -22.06
C THR A 12 19.32 -12.88 -23.32
N GLY A 13 18.61 -11.74 -23.38
CA GLY A 13 17.65 -11.42 -24.43
C GLY A 13 16.36 -12.26 -24.37
N SER A 14 16.18 -13.02 -23.28
CA SER A 14 15.05 -13.93 -23.08
C SER A 14 14.60 -13.93 -21.60
N PHE A 15 13.39 -14.40 -21.33
CA PHE A 15 12.88 -14.47 -19.96
C PHE A 15 13.49 -15.58 -19.09
N PRO A 16 13.60 -16.85 -19.53
CA PRO A 16 13.98 -17.95 -18.65
C PRO A 16 15.24 -17.65 -17.77
N PRO A 17 15.20 -17.93 -16.46
CA PRO A 17 14.17 -18.67 -15.72
C PRO A 17 12.96 -17.85 -15.26
N TRP A 18 12.80 -16.59 -15.68
CA TRP A 18 11.55 -15.86 -15.47
C TRP A 18 10.40 -16.51 -16.23
N LEU A 19 9.26 -16.58 -15.57
CA LEU A 19 7.95 -16.96 -16.11
C LEU A 19 7.13 -15.68 -16.27
N VAL A 20 6.31 -15.60 -17.32
CA VAL A 20 5.63 -14.36 -17.71
C VAL A 20 4.20 -14.60 -18.14
N ASP A 21 3.38 -13.57 -17.94
CA ASP A 21 2.10 -13.38 -18.58
C ASP A 21 2.04 -11.95 -19.16
N ASN A 22 1.69 -11.84 -20.44
CA ASN A 22 1.57 -10.58 -21.17
C ASN A 22 2.77 -9.62 -21.01
N ALA A 23 4.00 -10.13 -21.22
CA ALA A 23 5.24 -9.35 -21.16
C ALA A 23 6.21 -9.74 -22.29
N SER A 24 7.14 -8.85 -22.62
CA SER A 24 8.14 -9.03 -23.67
C SER A 24 9.51 -8.48 -23.26
N ILE A 25 10.62 -9.09 -23.70
CA ILE A 25 11.94 -8.47 -23.61
C ILE A 25 12.05 -7.33 -24.63
N THR A 26 12.70 -6.23 -24.26
CA THR A 26 12.98 -5.09 -25.14
C THR A 26 14.42 -4.59 -24.96
N SER A 27 15.01 -4.03 -26.01
CA SER A 27 16.29 -3.31 -25.97
C SER A 27 16.14 -1.78 -26.14
N LEU A 28 14.90 -1.29 -26.30
CA LEU A 28 14.60 0.13 -26.55
C LEU A 28 14.64 0.98 -25.26
N TYR A 29 14.22 0.39 -24.15
CA TYR A 29 14.17 1.02 -22.85
C TYR A 29 14.90 0.09 -21.90
N ARG A 30 15.96 0.57 -21.25
CA ARG A 30 16.78 -0.19 -20.30
C ARG A 30 17.38 0.77 -19.28
N HIS A 31 17.59 0.30 -18.07
CA HIS A 31 18.30 1.04 -17.02
C HIS A 31 19.80 0.76 -17.14
N SER A 32 20.17 -0.51 -17.29
CA SER A 32 21.56 -0.92 -17.53
C SER A 32 21.67 -1.83 -18.77
N GLY A 33 22.83 -2.45 -18.96
CA GLY A 33 23.02 -3.52 -19.96
C GLY A 33 22.51 -3.23 -21.38
N ASN A 34 21.82 -4.22 -21.93
CA ASN A 34 21.31 -4.28 -23.28
C ASN A 34 19.78 -4.41 -23.35
N PHE A 35 19.16 -5.04 -22.35
CA PHE A 35 17.75 -5.44 -22.35
C PHE A 35 17.01 -5.02 -21.07
N SER A 36 15.68 -5.08 -21.12
CA SER A 36 14.81 -5.04 -19.94
C SER A 36 13.50 -5.80 -20.21
N ALA A 37 12.68 -5.99 -19.16
CA ALA A 37 11.34 -6.55 -19.29
C ALA A 37 10.28 -5.44 -19.47
N LEU A 38 9.50 -5.53 -20.55
CA LEU A 38 8.35 -4.67 -20.84
C LEU A 38 7.04 -5.39 -20.48
N LEU A 39 6.34 -4.88 -19.47
CA LEU A 39 5.01 -5.30 -19.05
C LEU A 39 3.96 -4.58 -19.92
N GLN A 40 3.24 -5.34 -20.73
CA GLN A 40 2.40 -4.82 -21.82
C GLN A 40 0.99 -4.40 -21.35
N SER A 41 0.22 -3.75 -22.22
CA SER A 41 -1.14 -3.26 -21.94
C SER A 41 -2.08 -4.37 -21.48
N GLY A 42 -2.97 -4.07 -20.53
CA GLY A 42 -3.74 -5.08 -19.78
C GLY A 42 -3.03 -5.56 -18.51
N ILE A 43 -3.54 -6.61 -17.88
CA ILE A 43 -2.85 -7.25 -16.73
C ILE A 43 -1.56 -7.87 -17.26
N SER A 44 -0.44 -7.67 -16.56
CA SER A 44 0.87 -8.16 -16.98
C SER A 44 1.70 -8.52 -15.77
N VAL A 45 2.44 -9.63 -15.85
CA VAL A 45 3.19 -10.22 -14.74
C VAL A 45 4.50 -10.81 -15.24
N ILE A 46 5.60 -10.56 -14.54
CA ILE A 46 6.82 -11.35 -14.60
C ILE A 46 7.11 -11.90 -13.21
N TYR A 47 7.55 -13.16 -13.10
CA TYR A 47 7.92 -13.76 -11.82
C TYR A 47 9.01 -14.80 -11.95
N GLN A 48 9.80 -14.99 -10.88
CA GLN A 48 10.80 -16.03 -10.79
C GLN A 48 10.54 -16.90 -9.56
N ILE A 49 10.60 -18.22 -9.73
CA ILE A 49 10.58 -19.18 -8.62
C ILE A 49 12.02 -19.32 -8.15
N VAL A 50 12.29 -18.84 -6.94
CA VAL A 50 13.62 -18.77 -6.33
C VAL A 50 13.72 -19.85 -5.25
N GLN A 51 14.61 -20.83 -5.45
CA GLN A 51 14.97 -21.82 -4.43
C GLN A 51 16.10 -21.25 -3.57
N GLY A 52 16.06 -21.44 -2.25
CA GLY A 52 17.09 -20.92 -1.36
C GLY A 52 16.75 -21.05 0.13
N ASP A 53 17.71 -20.70 0.99
CA ASP A 53 17.47 -20.54 2.41
C ASP A 53 16.95 -19.13 2.69
N PHE A 54 15.70 -19.06 3.18
CA PHE A 54 15.02 -17.82 3.57
C PHE A 54 14.83 -17.71 5.09
N SER A 55 15.56 -18.50 5.89
CA SER A 55 15.52 -18.45 7.37
C SER A 55 16.01 -17.12 7.96
N SER A 56 16.70 -16.31 7.16
CA SER A 56 17.14 -14.95 7.47
C SER A 56 16.54 -13.95 6.48
N SER A 57 16.52 -12.66 6.85
CA SER A 57 16.01 -11.61 5.97
C SER A 57 16.84 -11.52 4.67
N SER A 58 16.17 -11.18 3.58
CA SER A 58 16.78 -11.01 2.26
C SER A 58 16.57 -9.58 1.76
N SER A 59 17.57 -9.00 1.11
CA SER A 59 17.50 -7.64 0.57
C SER A 59 17.08 -7.66 -0.89
N PHE A 60 16.06 -6.89 -1.25
CA PHE A 60 15.50 -6.81 -2.59
C PHE A 60 15.78 -5.45 -3.24
N SER A 61 16.03 -5.45 -4.55
CA SER A 61 16.05 -4.25 -5.39
C SER A 61 15.49 -4.51 -6.79
N ALA A 62 14.89 -3.49 -7.41
CA ALA A 62 14.59 -3.45 -8.85
C ALA A 62 14.49 -2.00 -9.35
N TYR A 63 14.81 -1.77 -10.62
CA TYR A 63 14.55 -0.49 -11.29
C TYR A 63 13.28 -0.58 -12.13
N LEU A 64 12.39 0.40 -11.99
CA LEU A 64 11.14 0.48 -12.75
C LEU A 64 10.93 1.88 -13.34
N GLY A 65 10.21 1.91 -14.46
CA GLY A 65 9.73 3.12 -15.12
C GLY A 65 8.48 2.85 -15.95
N LYS A 66 7.82 3.90 -16.41
CA LYS A 66 6.70 3.83 -17.36
C LYS A 66 7.15 4.30 -18.74
N ILE A 67 6.43 3.89 -19.79
CA ILE A 67 6.72 4.33 -21.16
C ILE A 67 5.76 5.43 -21.61
N GLY A 68 6.31 6.63 -21.85
CA GLY A 68 5.59 7.76 -22.42
C GLY A 68 4.70 8.50 -21.41
N ALA A 69 3.90 9.44 -21.93
CA ALA A 69 3.17 10.42 -21.13
C ALA A 69 1.98 9.86 -20.31
N LEU A 70 1.44 8.69 -20.65
CA LEU A 70 0.32 8.08 -19.91
C LEU A 70 0.74 7.74 -18.46
N PRO A 71 -0.19 7.71 -17.49
CA PRO A 71 0.11 7.30 -16.13
C PRO A 71 0.40 5.79 -16.07
N ASN A 72 1.30 5.33 -15.20
CA ASN A 72 1.35 3.90 -14.88
C ASN A 72 0.06 3.48 -14.14
N PRO A 73 -0.42 2.23 -14.31
CA PRO A 73 -1.44 1.66 -13.45
C PRO A 73 -0.82 1.29 -12.09
N LEU A 74 -1.65 0.80 -11.14
CA LEU A 74 -1.14 0.20 -9.91
C LEU A 74 -0.18 -0.94 -10.28
N THR A 75 1.04 -0.87 -9.77
CA THR A 75 2.11 -1.85 -10.00
C THR A 75 2.56 -2.39 -8.65
N THR A 76 2.76 -3.69 -8.53
CA THR A 76 3.06 -4.35 -7.25
C THR A 76 4.25 -5.29 -7.41
N ILE A 77 5.20 -5.17 -6.48
CA ILE A 77 6.29 -6.12 -6.29
C ILE A 77 5.97 -6.95 -5.05
N THR A 78 6.03 -8.27 -5.16
CA THR A 78 5.75 -9.19 -4.06
C THR A 78 6.82 -10.27 -3.97
N ILE A 79 7.24 -10.59 -2.75
CA ILE A 79 8.00 -11.81 -2.42
C ILE A 79 7.09 -12.68 -1.56
N SER A 80 6.70 -13.84 -2.07
CA SER A 80 5.78 -14.80 -1.41
C SER A 80 6.49 -16.11 -1.13
N TYR A 81 6.32 -16.68 0.06
CA TYR A 81 6.95 -17.92 0.49
C TYR A 81 6.02 -19.14 0.32
N PHE A 82 6.60 -20.25 -0.13
CA PHE A 82 5.90 -21.50 -0.42
C PHE A 82 6.70 -22.72 0.06
N ASN A 83 5.98 -23.81 0.35
CA ASN A 83 6.60 -25.14 0.55
C ASN A 83 6.81 -25.88 -0.79
N ALA A 84 7.41 -27.06 -0.73
CA ALA A 84 7.73 -27.89 -1.91
C ALA A 84 6.52 -28.28 -2.77
N SER A 85 5.31 -28.24 -2.21
CA SER A 85 4.04 -28.55 -2.89
C SER A 85 3.34 -27.29 -3.43
N PHE A 86 4.02 -26.14 -3.51
CA PHE A 86 3.45 -24.83 -3.86
C PHE A 86 2.28 -24.39 -2.95
N SER A 87 2.20 -24.88 -1.71
CA SER A 87 1.31 -24.26 -0.71
C SER A 87 1.92 -22.94 -0.24
N PHE A 88 1.13 -21.87 -0.32
CA PHE A 88 1.49 -20.57 0.23
C PHE A 88 1.67 -20.65 1.76
N LEU A 89 2.68 -19.97 2.29
CA LEU A 89 3.01 -19.92 3.72
C LEU A 89 3.01 -18.49 4.29
N GLY A 90 3.31 -17.48 3.49
CA GLY A 90 3.35 -16.08 3.94
C GLY A 90 3.99 -15.12 2.94
N LEU A 91 3.92 -13.82 3.23
CA LEU A 91 4.58 -12.77 2.46
C LEU A 91 5.90 -12.39 3.11
N GLY A 92 6.96 -12.31 2.31
CA GLY A 92 8.25 -11.74 2.72
C GLY A 92 8.31 -10.23 2.51
N LEU A 93 7.81 -9.75 1.37
CA LEU A 93 7.82 -8.33 0.99
C LEU A 93 6.61 -7.99 0.11
N VAL A 94 6.06 -6.78 0.28
CA VAL A 94 5.13 -6.14 -0.64
C VAL A 94 5.56 -4.69 -0.83
N ILE A 95 5.73 -4.27 -2.09
CA ILE A 95 5.89 -2.87 -2.47
C ILE A 95 4.76 -2.52 -3.44
N SER A 96 3.84 -1.67 -3.01
CA SER A 96 2.78 -1.13 -3.85
C SER A 96 3.23 0.21 -4.44
N ILE A 97 3.24 0.31 -5.77
CA ILE A 97 3.64 1.48 -6.54
C ILE A 97 2.36 2.14 -7.07
N PRO A 98 1.92 3.30 -6.52
CA PRO A 98 0.64 3.88 -6.88
C PRO A 98 0.55 4.29 -8.37
N PRO A 99 -0.66 4.39 -8.93
CA PRO A 99 -0.86 4.92 -10.27
C PRO A 99 -0.24 6.33 -10.42
N ASN A 100 0.28 6.63 -11.61
CA ASN A 100 0.90 7.92 -11.95
C ASN A 100 2.05 8.37 -11.03
N THR A 101 2.93 7.44 -10.62
CA THR A 101 4.13 7.75 -9.81
C THR A 101 5.46 7.36 -10.47
N LEU A 102 5.45 6.43 -11.43
CA LEU A 102 6.68 5.99 -12.10
C LEU A 102 7.23 7.07 -13.06
N PRO A 103 8.56 7.26 -13.12
CA PRO A 103 9.19 8.16 -14.07
C PRO A 103 9.13 7.60 -15.51
N ASP A 104 9.27 8.48 -16.50
CA ASP A 104 9.25 8.08 -17.92
C ASP A 104 10.64 7.56 -18.37
N ALA A 105 10.73 6.24 -18.55
CA ALA A 105 11.94 5.56 -18.98
C ALA A 105 12.27 5.79 -20.46
N SER A 106 11.32 6.27 -21.28
CA SER A 106 11.62 6.72 -22.65
C SER A 106 12.48 7.99 -22.68
N LEU A 107 12.53 8.72 -21.56
CA LEU A 107 13.40 9.87 -21.32
C LEU A 107 14.65 9.48 -20.49
N GLY A 108 14.91 8.18 -20.31
CA GLY A 108 16.02 7.67 -19.50
C GLY A 108 15.82 7.77 -17.98
N ASN A 109 14.63 8.15 -17.49
CA ASN A 109 14.38 8.29 -16.06
C ASN A 109 13.82 6.97 -15.48
N TRP A 110 14.51 6.44 -14.47
CA TRP A 110 14.15 5.20 -13.78
C TRP A 110 14.11 5.42 -12.27
N GLN A 111 13.28 4.65 -11.57
CA GLN A 111 13.20 4.68 -10.11
C GLN A 111 13.65 3.34 -9.53
N LEU A 112 14.61 3.39 -8.61
CA LEU A 112 15.01 2.27 -7.78
C LEU A 112 13.96 2.03 -6.69
N PHE A 113 13.49 0.80 -6.59
CA PHE A 113 12.68 0.29 -5.48
C PHE A 113 13.52 -0.70 -4.67
N THR A 114 13.63 -0.50 -3.37
CA THR A 114 14.34 -1.41 -2.44
C THR A 114 13.43 -1.86 -1.31
N GLY A 115 13.67 -3.06 -0.79
CA GLY A 115 12.99 -3.55 0.41
C GLY A 115 13.79 -4.63 1.14
N THR A 116 13.41 -4.92 2.38
CA THR A 116 13.93 -6.07 3.12
C THR A 116 12.79 -7.06 3.29
N ALA A 117 12.92 -8.25 2.70
CA ALA A 117 12.00 -9.34 2.91
C ALA A 117 12.20 -9.91 4.32
N VAL A 118 11.10 -10.07 5.08
CA VAL A 118 11.13 -10.68 6.41
C VAL A 118 11.54 -12.17 6.29
N PRO A 119 12.18 -12.76 7.32
CA PRO A 119 12.48 -14.19 7.34
C PRO A 119 11.24 -15.05 7.07
N ALA A 120 11.42 -16.13 6.32
CA ALA A 120 10.33 -16.99 5.90
C ALA A 120 9.82 -17.91 7.02
N PRO A 121 8.52 -18.29 7.00
CA PRO A 121 7.98 -19.28 7.93
C PRO A 121 8.69 -20.65 7.82
N PRO A 122 8.81 -21.41 8.92
CA PRO A 122 9.32 -22.78 8.88
C PRO A 122 8.58 -23.65 7.86
N GLY A 123 9.32 -24.49 7.13
CA GLY A 123 8.79 -25.31 6.03
C GLY A 123 8.74 -24.61 4.67
N THR A 124 9.18 -23.35 4.57
CA THR A 124 9.47 -22.70 3.29
C THR A 124 10.60 -23.42 2.58
N THR A 125 10.43 -23.70 1.30
CA THR A 125 11.49 -24.24 0.42
C THR A 125 11.80 -23.30 -0.75
N MET A 126 10.87 -22.40 -1.08
CA MET A 126 11.02 -21.46 -2.20
C MET A 126 10.30 -20.14 -1.94
N ALA A 127 10.77 -19.10 -2.61
CA ALA A 127 10.07 -17.84 -2.77
C ALA A 127 9.61 -17.67 -4.22
N ILE A 128 8.54 -16.93 -4.44
CA ILE A 128 8.20 -16.36 -5.74
C ILE A 128 8.40 -14.85 -5.64
N VAL A 129 9.33 -14.34 -6.44
CA VAL A 129 9.52 -12.90 -6.65
C VAL A 129 8.68 -12.52 -7.86
N SER A 130 7.66 -11.69 -7.67
CA SER A 130 6.69 -11.31 -8.70
C SER A 130 6.63 -9.80 -8.84
N ILE A 131 6.60 -9.32 -10.08
CA ILE A 131 6.40 -7.92 -10.45
C ILE A 131 5.22 -7.89 -11.42
N SER A 132 4.14 -7.24 -11.03
CA SER A 132 2.87 -7.24 -11.76
C SER A 132 2.26 -5.85 -11.85
N LYS A 133 1.39 -5.64 -12.84
CA LYS A 133 0.62 -4.40 -12.97
C LYS A 133 -0.84 -4.67 -13.32
N GLN A 134 -1.73 -3.78 -12.89
CA GLN A 134 -3.15 -3.83 -13.23
C GLN A 134 -3.41 -3.47 -14.70
N GLY A 135 -4.56 -3.91 -15.21
CA GLY A 135 -4.99 -3.75 -16.60
C GLY A 135 -5.85 -2.52 -16.87
N ASP A 136 -5.60 -1.43 -16.16
CA ASP A 136 -6.43 -0.22 -16.24
C ASP A 136 -6.35 0.42 -17.63
N PRO A 137 -7.48 0.65 -18.33
CA PRO A 137 -7.48 1.29 -19.65
C PRO A 137 -6.86 2.70 -19.63
N GLY A 138 -6.14 3.05 -20.70
CA GLY A 138 -5.50 4.36 -20.82
C GLY A 138 -4.24 4.56 -19.98
N THR A 139 -3.68 3.48 -19.41
CA THR A 139 -2.42 3.53 -18.66
C THR A 139 -1.22 3.07 -19.50
N ALA A 140 -0.02 3.48 -19.08
CA ALA A 140 1.25 3.16 -19.72
C ALA A 140 1.68 1.70 -19.51
N ASN A 141 2.45 1.19 -20.47
CA ASN A 141 3.30 0.03 -20.22
C ASN A 141 4.35 0.37 -19.15
N VAL A 142 4.75 -0.63 -18.38
CA VAL A 142 5.81 -0.52 -17.36
C VAL A 142 7.02 -1.29 -17.84
N VAL A 143 8.22 -0.77 -17.57
CA VAL A 143 9.48 -1.46 -17.77
C VAL A 143 10.16 -1.75 -16.45
N VAL A 144 10.84 -2.89 -16.39
CA VAL A 144 11.48 -3.46 -15.20
C VAL A 144 12.88 -3.91 -15.59
N ASP A 145 13.87 -3.56 -14.78
CA ASP A 145 15.28 -3.89 -15.01
C ASP A 145 16.03 -4.08 -13.68
N ASP A 146 17.23 -4.66 -13.74
CA ASP A 146 18.17 -4.85 -12.63
C ASP A 146 17.53 -5.40 -11.34
N VAL A 147 16.71 -6.46 -11.48
CA VAL A 147 16.06 -7.12 -10.33
C VAL A 147 17.06 -7.99 -9.56
N SER A 148 17.14 -7.83 -8.24
CA SER A 148 18.07 -8.58 -7.37
C SER A 148 17.40 -9.00 -6.06
N LEU A 149 17.80 -10.17 -5.53
CA LEU A 149 17.42 -10.66 -4.21
C LEU A 149 18.63 -11.29 -3.51
N MET A 150 19.24 -10.53 -2.60
CA MET A 150 20.44 -10.92 -1.88
C MET A 150 20.10 -11.58 -0.54
N SER A 151 20.45 -12.86 -0.41
CA SER A 151 20.29 -13.64 0.82
C SER A 151 21.18 -13.16 1.96
N GLY A 152 20.67 -13.14 3.20
CA GLY A 152 21.46 -12.86 4.41
C GLY A 152 22.12 -11.48 4.42
N GLY A 153 21.50 -10.50 3.77
CA GLY A 153 21.95 -9.11 3.73
C GLY A 153 20.94 -8.20 4.41
N VAL A 154 21.45 -7.29 5.24
CA VAL A 154 20.76 -6.05 5.63
C VAL A 154 21.47 -4.93 4.89
N VAL A 155 20.97 -4.51 3.72
CA VAL A 155 21.40 -3.21 3.19
C VAL A 155 20.83 -2.10 4.08
N PRO A 156 21.54 -0.96 4.23
CA PRO A 156 20.92 0.24 4.74
C PRO A 156 19.66 0.54 3.92
N THR A 157 18.54 0.81 4.58
CA THR A 157 17.31 1.19 3.90
C THR A 157 17.56 2.39 2.99
N GLY A 158 17.38 2.22 1.68
CA GLY A 158 17.12 3.34 0.78
C GLY A 158 15.89 4.14 1.23
N PRO A 159 15.66 5.34 0.69
CA PRO A 159 14.53 6.16 1.11
C PRO A 159 13.23 5.36 0.99
N THR A 160 12.53 5.20 2.11
CA THR A 160 11.18 4.62 2.14
C THR A 160 10.34 5.29 1.07
N GLY A 161 9.77 4.50 0.16
CA GLY A 161 8.86 5.03 -0.86
C GLY A 161 7.81 5.92 -0.19
N VAL A 162 7.58 7.11 -0.75
CA VAL A 162 6.81 8.16 -0.08
C VAL A 162 5.50 7.60 0.47
N THR A 163 5.27 7.80 1.77
CA THR A 163 3.94 7.58 2.35
C THR A 163 2.96 8.37 1.51
N GLY A 164 1.98 7.70 0.90
CA GLY A 164 1.00 8.35 0.04
C GLY A 164 0.33 9.52 0.78
N PRO A 165 -0.08 10.58 0.07
CA PRO A 165 -0.69 11.73 0.72
C PRO A 165 -1.88 11.28 1.58
N THR A 166 -1.97 11.80 2.80
CA THR A 166 -3.14 11.61 3.66
C THR A 166 -4.39 11.93 2.83
N GLY A 167 -5.34 10.99 2.77
CA GLY A 167 -6.58 11.19 2.04
C GLY A 167 -7.30 12.47 2.50
N PRO A 168 -8.11 13.11 1.64
CA PRO A 168 -8.80 14.35 1.99
C PRO A 168 -9.60 14.15 3.28
N THR A 169 -9.52 15.13 4.19
CA THR A 169 -10.35 15.15 5.39
C THR A 169 -11.80 14.96 4.99
N GLY A 170 -12.47 13.97 5.58
CA GLY A 170 -13.89 13.72 5.32
C GLY A 170 -14.73 14.97 5.59
N PRO A 171 -15.89 15.12 4.92
CA PRO A 171 -16.75 16.28 5.11
C PRO A 171 -17.12 16.42 6.59
N THR A 172 -17.10 17.66 7.10
CA THR A 172 -17.55 17.98 8.47
C THR A 172 -18.93 17.38 8.69
N GLY A 173 -19.07 16.55 9.74
CA GLY A 173 -20.35 15.96 10.10
C GLY A 173 -21.42 17.02 10.34
N PRO A 174 -22.71 16.71 10.10
CA PRO A 174 -23.79 17.68 10.29
C PRO A 174 -23.78 18.21 11.72
N THR A 175 -23.96 19.52 11.87
CA THR A 175 -24.10 20.18 13.18
C THR A 175 -25.20 19.48 13.98
N GLY A 176 -24.86 18.96 15.16
CA GLY A 176 -25.82 18.30 16.03
C GLY A 176 -26.98 19.24 16.38
N ALA A 177 -28.20 18.69 16.43
CA ALA A 177 -29.38 19.47 16.75
C ALA A 177 -29.23 20.17 18.12
N THR A 178 -29.60 21.46 18.18
CA THR A 178 -29.59 22.25 19.41
C THR A 178 -30.36 21.51 20.51
N GLY A 179 -29.70 21.25 21.64
CA GLY A 179 -30.32 20.59 22.78
C GLY A 179 -31.53 21.37 23.29
N ALA A 180 -32.57 20.65 23.72
CA ALA A 180 -33.81 21.26 24.21
C ALA A 180 -33.54 22.21 25.39
N THR A 181 -34.18 23.38 25.36
CA THR A 181 -34.12 24.35 26.46
C THR A 181 -34.56 23.68 27.77
N GLY A 182 -33.73 23.80 28.81
CA GLY A 182 -34.05 23.26 30.13
C GLY A 182 -35.33 23.87 30.72
N PRO A 183 -36.04 23.14 31.61
CA PRO A 183 -37.27 23.65 32.23
C PRO A 183 -37.01 24.92 33.04
N ALA A 184 -37.99 25.82 33.05
CA ALA A 184 -37.93 27.04 33.84
C ALA A 184 -37.77 26.72 35.34
N GLY A 185 -36.86 27.44 36.02
CA GLY A 185 -36.65 27.30 37.45
C GLY A 185 -37.87 27.76 38.27
N PRO A 186 -38.07 27.22 39.50
CA PRO A 186 -39.20 27.59 40.33
C PRO A 186 -39.13 29.05 40.79
N THR A 187 -40.25 29.77 40.67
CA THR A 187 -40.39 31.15 41.18
C THR A 187 -40.27 31.16 42.70
N GLY A 188 -39.35 31.99 43.23
CA GLY A 188 -39.13 32.12 44.67
C GLY A 188 -40.32 32.76 45.41
N ALA A 189 -40.60 32.25 46.61
CA ALA A 189 -41.65 32.79 47.48
C ALA A 189 -41.19 34.10 48.14
N THR A 190 -42.00 35.16 48.03
CA THR A 190 -41.70 36.49 48.60
C THR A 190 -42.78 36.97 49.55
N GLY A 191 -42.42 37.11 50.82
CA GLY A 191 -42.88 38.17 51.73
C GLY A 191 -44.35 38.20 52.15
N ALA A 192 -44.65 37.67 53.35
CA ALA A 192 -45.90 37.96 54.06
C ALA A 192 -45.73 39.18 54.99
N VAL A 193 -46.61 40.18 54.87
CA VAL A 193 -46.96 41.13 55.96
C VAL A 193 -48.47 41.36 55.98
N ILE A 194 -49.04 41.37 57.19
CA ILE A 194 -50.46 41.42 57.52
C ILE A 194 -50.92 42.87 57.77
N LEU A 195 -52.06 43.32 57.21
CA LEU A 195 -53.04 44.12 57.95
C LEU A 195 -54.40 44.26 57.21
N GLY A 196 -55.51 43.92 57.87
CA GLY A 196 -56.87 44.18 57.38
C GLY A 196 -57.92 43.27 58.01
N LYS A 197 -58.73 43.81 58.91
CA LYS A 197 -59.84 43.08 59.59
C LYS A 197 -60.98 42.87 58.57
N HIS A 198 -61.92 41.93 58.72
CA HIS A 198 -63.05 42.04 59.65
C HIS A 198 -63.87 40.73 59.75
N THR A 199 -64.31 40.42 60.99
CA THR A 199 -65.56 39.73 61.37
C THR A 199 -65.90 38.36 60.76
N ALA A 200 -65.67 37.30 61.55
CA ALA A 200 -66.51 36.10 61.54
C ALA A 200 -67.39 36.11 62.82
N PHE A 201 -68.71 36.06 62.66
CA PHE A 201 -69.66 36.04 63.77
C PHE A 201 -69.79 34.62 64.34
N GLN A 202 -69.47 34.54 65.62
CA GLN A 202 -69.31 33.41 66.54
C GLN A 202 -70.56 32.51 66.72
N ILE A 203 -70.40 31.43 67.54
CA ILE A 203 -71.43 30.66 68.30
C ILE A 203 -72.15 29.54 67.52
N ARG A 204 -72.46 28.31 68.02
CA ARG A 204 -72.14 27.43 69.20
C ARG A 204 -72.80 26.04 68.90
N SER A 205 -72.66 24.92 69.62
CA SER A 205 -71.77 24.37 70.68
C SER A 205 -72.11 22.87 70.88
N ALA A 206 -71.21 22.13 71.54
CA ALA A 206 -71.38 20.80 72.16
C ALA A 206 -71.46 19.59 71.19
#